data_AF-A0A0L0VIS3-F1
#
_entry.id   AF-A0A0L0VIS3-F1
#
_cell.length_a   1.000
_cell.length_b   1.000
_cell.length_c   1.000
_cell.angle_alpha   90.00
_cell.angle_beta   90.00
_cell.angle_gamma   90.00
#
_symmetry.space_group_name_H-M   'P 1'
#
loop_
_entity.id
_entity.type
_entity.pdbx_description
1 polymer ?
#
loop_
_entity_poly.entity_id
_entity_poly.type
_entity_poly.pdbx_seq_one_letter_code
_entity_poly.pdbx_strand_id
1 'polypeptide(L)'
;MKYRQQVIDSRFRTALAVFPDQPNFLALFRDPDTVSDYEDSEDITILPTRIVPSWRSKVFTSIVRAIDVATIQLAQSEKKTAIMRWLSRIDERNLRENEESYERIPSGLPFDAYDRDFIEKTSTLEHRQLRIVKKNQDFTLDEALEHLKLVTGSSFGLYM
;
A
#
# COMPACT_ATOMS: atom_id res chain seq x y z
N MET A 1 -10.55 -12.81 7.90
CA MET A 1 -10.40 -13.34 6.51
C MET A 1 -11.25 -12.63 5.45
N LYS A 2 -12.60 -12.57 5.53
CA LYS A 2 -13.43 -11.96 4.46
C LYS A 2 -13.19 -10.46 4.22
N TYR A 3 -12.91 -9.71 5.29
CA TYR A 3 -12.66 -8.26 5.25
C TYR A 3 -11.35 -7.88 4.54
N ARG A 4 -10.27 -8.62 4.83
CA ARG A 4 -8.95 -8.42 4.25
C ARG A 4 -8.99 -8.47 2.71
N GLN A 5 -9.71 -9.46 2.18
CA GLN A 5 -9.91 -9.59 0.74
C GLN A 5 -10.70 -8.42 0.15
N GLN A 6 -11.73 -7.92 0.85
CA GLN A 6 -12.51 -6.77 0.37
C GLN A 6 -11.67 -5.49 0.28
N VAL A 7 -10.74 -5.28 1.23
CA VAL A 7 -9.81 -4.14 1.18
C VAL A 7 -8.87 -4.27 -0.02
N ILE A 8 -8.27 -5.44 -0.22
CA ILE A 8 -7.37 -5.73 -1.34
C ILE A 8 -8.12 -5.50 -2.68
N ASP A 9 -9.30 -6.10 -2.83
CA ASP A 9 -10.09 -6.00 -4.05
C ASP A 9 -10.53 -4.54 -4.33
N SER A 10 -10.90 -3.79 -3.29
CA SER A 10 -11.30 -2.39 -3.43
C SER A 10 -10.12 -1.52 -3.87
N ARG A 11 -8.94 -1.69 -3.24
CA ARG A 11 -7.71 -0.98 -3.62
C ARG A 11 -7.29 -1.29 -5.04
N PHE A 12 -7.31 -2.55 -5.44
CA PHE A 12 -6.96 -2.96 -6.80
C PHE A 12 -7.91 -2.36 -7.84
N ARG A 13 -9.23 -2.37 -7.58
CA ARG A 13 -10.23 -1.74 -8.47
C ARG A 13 -10.02 -0.24 -8.61
N THR A 14 -9.72 0.45 -7.50
CA THR A 14 -9.39 1.88 -7.52
C THR A 14 -8.11 2.15 -8.29
N ALA A 15 -7.05 1.38 -8.06
CA ALA A 15 -5.80 1.51 -8.80
C ALA A 15 -6.04 1.30 -10.31
N LEU A 16 -6.84 0.31 -10.70
CA LEU A 16 -7.22 0.06 -12.10
C LEU A 16 -8.00 1.24 -12.71
N ALA A 17 -8.88 1.88 -11.94
CA ALA A 17 -9.64 3.04 -12.41
C ALA A 17 -8.77 4.30 -12.57
N VAL A 18 -7.78 4.49 -11.69
CA VAL A 18 -6.90 5.67 -11.71
C VAL A 18 -5.73 5.50 -12.69
N PHE A 19 -5.23 4.27 -12.87
CA PHE A 19 -4.05 3.94 -13.68
C PHE A 19 -4.31 2.79 -14.66
N PRO A 20 -5.27 2.92 -15.58
CA PRO A 20 -5.66 1.82 -16.48
C PRO A 20 -4.51 1.35 -17.38
N ASP A 21 -3.62 2.26 -17.78
CA ASP A 21 -2.54 1.99 -18.75
C ASP A 21 -1.18 1.67 -18.10
N GLN A 22 -1.15 1.47 -16.78
CA GLN A 22 0.09 1.23 -16.01
C GLN A 22 0.12 -0.17 -15.39
N PRO A 23 0.27 -1.25 -16.19
CA PRO A 23 0.15 -2.63 -15.70
C PRO A 23 1.20 -3.00 -14.64
N ASN A 24 2.40 -2.41 -14.70
CA ASN A 24 3.45 -2.62 -13.71
C ASN A 24 3.08 -2.02 -12.34
N PHE A 25 2.45 -0.84 -12.34
CA PHE A 25 1.93 -0.21 -11.12
C PHE A 25 0.75 -1.02 -10.55
N LEU A 26 -0.15 -1.50 -11.42
CA LEU A 26 -1.29 -2.32 -10.99
C LEU A 26 -0.85 -3.66 -10.35
N ALA A 27 0.28 -4.22 -10.76
CA ALA A 27 0.82 -5.43 -10.16
C ALA A 27 1.11 -5.26 -8.65
N LEU A 28 1.42 -4.03 -8.21
CA LEU A 28 1.66 -3.69 -6.80
C LEU A 28 0.42 -3.80 -5.92
N PHE A 29 -0.78 -3.87 -6.50
CA PHE A 29 -2.02 -3.97 -5.73
C PHE A 29 -2.66 -5.36 -5.82
N ARG A 30 -1.99 -6.30 -6.51
CA ARG A 30 -2.44 -7.70 -6.61
C ARG A 30 -1.91 -8.58 -5.50
N ASP A 31 -0.77 -8.22 -4.92
CA ASP A 31 -0.14 -9.02 -3.86
C ASP A 31 -0.71 -8.62 -2.49
N PRO A 32 -1.39 -9.53 -1.75
CA PRO A 32 -1.90 -9.23 -0.42
C PRO A 32 -0.87 -8.65 0.55
N ASP A 33 0.40 -9.03 0.43
CA ASP A 33 1.48 -8.62 1.33
C ASP A 33 1.94 -7.17 1.04
N THR A 34 1.58 -6.63 -0.12
CA THR A 34 1.84 -5.22 -0.48
C THR A 34 0.75 -4.25 -0.04
N VAL A 35 -0.47 -4.75 0.21
CA VAL A 35 -1.66 -3.92 0.43
C VAL A 35 -2.50 -4.35 1.63
N SER A 36 -1.98 -5.20 2.51
CA SER A 36 -2.70 -5.59 3.71
C SER A 36 -1.80 -5.69 4.94
N ASP A 37 -1.60 -4.54 5.55
CA ASP A 37 -0.61 -4.27 6.57
C ASP A 37 -1.30 -3.75 7.83
N TYR A 38 -2.29 -4.48 8.34
CA TYR A 38 -3.12 -4.06 9.47
C TYR A 38 -3.11 -5.09 10.60
N GLU A 39 -3.08 -4.59 11.83
CA GLU A 39 -3.35 -5.39 13.02
C GLU A 39 -4.87 -5.56 13.14
N ASP A 40 -5.35 -6.80 13.06
CA ASP A 40 -6.77 -7.10 13.30
C ASP A 40 -7.07 -6.89 14.79
N SER A 41 -8.08 -6.07 15.11
CA SER A 41 -8.62 -5.95 16.46
C SER A 41 -9.66 -7.04 16.71
N GLU A 42 -9.60 -7.69 17.87
CA GLU A 42 -10.66 -8.62 18.32
C GLU A 42 -11.99 -7.87 18.53
N ASP A 43 -11.93 -6.59 18.87
CA ASP A 43 -13.10 -5.71 18.95
C ASP A 43 -13.35 -5.01 17.62
N ILE A 44 -14.47 -5.35 16.98
CA ILE A 44 -14.91 -4.79 15.70
C ILE A 44 -15.26 -3.29 15.75
N THR A 45 -15.41 -2.71 16.94
CA THR A 45 -15.69 -1.28 17.14
C THR A 45 -14.42 -0.45 17.13
N ILE A 46 -13.26 -1.07 17.35
CA ILE A 46 -11.96 -0.42 17.30
C ILE A 46 -11.45 -0.45 15.85
N LEU A 47 -11.08 0.72 15.32
CA LEU A 47 -10.46 0.81 14.01
C LEU A 47 -9.07 0.16 14.05
N PRO A 48 -8.69 -0.61 13.02
CA PRO A 48 -7.40 -1.29 13.00
C PRO A 48 -6.23 -0.30 12.90
N THR A 49 -5.07 -0.70 13.44
CA THR A 49 -3.81 0.05 13.34
C THR A 49 -3.07 -0.36 12.08
N ARG A 50 -2.52 0.61 11.33
CA ARG A 50 -1.63 0.34 10.19
C ARG A 50 -0.23 -0.04 10.70
N ILE A 51 0.32 -1.09 10.11
CA ILE A 51 1.68 -1.55 10.31
C ILE A 51 2.46 -1.17 9.06
N VAL A 52 3.47 -0.30 9.17
CA VAL A 52 4.35 -0.02 8.03
C VAL A 52 5.41 -1.12 7.96
N PRO A 53 5.46 -1.88 6.85
CA PRO A 53 6.46 -2.92 6.66
C PRO A 53 7.88 -2.36 6.63
N SER A 54 8.86 -3.12 7.14
CA SER A 54 10.26 -2.65 7.23
C SER A 54 10.88 -2.43 5.84
N TRP A 55 10.44 -3.22 4.86
CA TRP A 55 10.92 -3.15 3.48
C TRP A 55 10.26 -2.05 2.65
N ARG A 56 9.12 -1.47 3.08
CA ARG A 56 8.30 -0.63 2.21
C ARG A 56 8.77 0.83 2.25
N SER A 57 9.03 1.40 1.07
CA SER A 57 9.43 2.80 0.96
C SER A 57 8.33 3.77 1.42
N LYS A 58 8.73 4.94 1.92
CA LYS A 58 7.81 6.00 2.33
C LYS A 58 6.89 6.47 1.19
N VAL A 59 7.41 6.51 -0.03
CA VAL A 59 6.65 6.84 -1.24
C VAL A 59 5.58 5.79 -1.49
N PHE A 60 5.91 4.50 -1.42
CA PHE A 60 4.94 3.44 -1.63
C PHE A 60 3.88 3.42 -0.52
N THR A 61 4.26 3.64 0.74
CA THR A 61 3.29 3.83 1.84
C THR A 61 2.33 4.99 1.55
N SER A 62 2.83 6.12 1.05
CA SER A 62 2.00 7.28 0.70
C SER A 62 1.04 6.99 -0.45
N ILE A 63 1.46 6.20 -1.44
CA ILE A 63 0.61 5.74 -2.54
C ILE A 63 -0.53 4.86 -2.04
N VAL A 64 -0.25 3.89 -1.16
CA VAL A 64 -1.29 3.03 -0.56
C VAL A 64 -2.33 3.88 0.16
N ARG A 65 -1.90 4.89 0.92
CA ARG A 65 -2.79 5.86 1.57
C ARG A 65 -3.62 6.67 0.56
N ALA A 66 -2.99 7.16 -0.51
CA ALA A 66 -3.70 7.93 -1.52
C ALA A 66 -4.76 7.09 -2.23
N ILE A 67 -4.48 5.81 -2.47
CA ILE A 67 -5.45 4.85 -3.01
C ILE A 67 -6.60 4.61 -2.02
N ASP A 68 -6.36 4.58 -0.72
CA ASP A 68 -7.45 4.49 0.27
C ASP A 68 -8.40 5.70 0.15
N VAL A 69 -7.84 6.91 0.05
CA VAL A 69 -8.61 8.15 -0.14
C VAL A 69 -9.41 8.09 -1.44
N ALA A 70 -8.76 7.75 -2.55
CA ALA A 70 -9.43 7.59 -3.84
C ALA A 70 -10.55 6.54 -3.78
N THR A 71 -10.34 5.45 -3.06
CA THR A 71 -11.35 4.38 -2.89
C THR A 71 -12.57 4.90 -2.13
N ILE A 72 -12.38 5.70 -1.09
CA ILE A 72 -13.48 6.35 -0.35
C ILE A 72 -14.21 7.38 -1.22
N GLN A 73 -13.49 8.13 -2.05
CA GLN A 73 -14.08 9.13 -2.94
C GLN A 73 -14.90 8.51 -4.08
N LEU A 74 -14.43 7.38 -4.63
CA LEU A 74 -15.13 6.63 -5.69
C LEU A 74 -16.24 5.70 -5.16
N ALA A 75 -16.34 5.53 -3.83
CA ALA A 75 -17.36 4.69 -3.24
C ALA A 75 -18.77 5.22 -3.50
N GLN A 76 -19.65 4.34 -3.97
CA GLN A 76 -21.09 4.63 -4.09
C GLN A 76 -21.67 5.03 -2.72
N SER A 77 -22.59 5.99 -2.69
CA SER A 77 -23.17 6.55 -1.46
C SER A 77 -23.68 5.47 -0.49
N GLU A 78 -24.31 4.42 -1.01
CA GLU A 78 -24.85 3.29 -0.23
C GLU A 78 -23.76 2.46 0.48
N LYS A 79 -22.55 2.41 -0.08
CA LYS A 79 -21.42 1.60 0.42
C LYS A 79 -20.35 2.46 1.10
N LYS A 80 -20.45 3.78 1.01
CA LYS A 80 -19.43 4.73 1.46
C LYS A 80 -19.09 4.55 2.94
N THR A 81 -20.09 4.43 3.80
CA THR A 81 -19.88 4.22 5.24
C THR A 81 -19.15 2.91 5.55
N ALA A 82 -19.47 1.83 4.84
CA ALA A 82 -18.79 0.55 5.01
C ALA A 82 -17.33 0.64 4.55
N ILE A 83 -17.09 1.19 3.35
CA ILE A 83 -15.74 1.37 2.80
C ILE A 83 -14.90 2.30 3.69
N MET A 84 -15.46 3.40 4.19
CA MET A 84 -14.79 4.27 5.16
C MET A 84 -14.39 3.48 6.40
N ARG A 85 -15.31 2.75 7.04
CA ARG A 85 -14.98 1.90 8.19
C ARG A 85 -13.88 0.89 7.86
N TRP A 86 -13.84 0.38 6.63
CA TRP A 86 -12.88 -0.61 6.18
C TRP A 86 -11.49 -0.05 5.85
N LEU A 87 -11.38 1.24 5.56
CA LEU A 87 -10.11 1.87 5.16
C LEU A 87 -9.59 2.85 6.21
N SER A 88 -10.46 3.34 7.10
CA SER A 88 -10.08 4.15 8.26
C SER A 88 -9.17 3.37 9.20
N ARG A 89 -8.11 4.03 9.67
CA ARG A 89 -7.15 3.51 10.64
C ARG A 89 -7.08 4.48 11.80
N ILE A 90 -6.92 3.94 13.01
CA ILE A 90 -6.80 4.79 14.21
C ILE A 90 -5.40 5.36 14.36
N ASP A 91 -4.39 4.59 13.99
CA ASP A 91 -3.00 4.92 14.16
C ASP A 91 -2.13 4.17 13.14
N GLU A 92 -0.86 4.54 13.09
CA GLU A 92 0.18 3.87 12.34
C GLU A 92 1.39 3.59 13.23
N ARG A 93 1.92 2.37 13.15
CA ARG A 93 3.18 1.99 13.78
C ARG A 93 4.10 1.31 12.77
N ASN A 94 5.41 1.41 13.01
CA ASN A 94 6.37 0.55 12.33
C ASN A 94 6.25 -0.89 12.86
N LEU A 95 6.70 -1.83 12.04
CA LEU A 95 6.92 -3.21 12.47
C LEU A 95 7.91 -3.26 13.64
N ARG A 96 7.70 -4.16 14.60
CA ARG A 96 8.61 -4.35 15.75
C ARG A 96 9.76 -5.30 15.37
N GLU A 97 10.91 -5.18 16.01
CA GLU A 97 12.09 -6.02 15.74
C GLU A 97 11.80 -7.54 15.79
N ASN A 98 10.94 -7.98 16.72
CA ASN A 98 10.54 -9.38 16.83
C ASN A 98 9.57 -9.84 15.73
N GLU A 99 8.89 -8.91 15.06
CA GLU A 99 7.97 -9.15 13.94
C GLU A 99 8.72 -9.12 12.59
N GLU A 100 9.80 -8.34 12.47
CA GLU A 100 10.62 -8.22 11.25
C GLU A 100 11.13 -9.57 10.72
N SER A 101 11.54 -10.47 11.61
CA SER A 101 12.05 -11.80 11.22
C SER A 101 11.01 -12.70 10.52
N TYR A 102 9.72 -12.40 10.71
CA TYR A 102 8.61 -13.14 10.10
C TYR A 102 7.94 -12.35 8.97
N GLU A 103 8.47 -11.18 8.65
CA GLU A 103 7.92 -10.34 7.60
C GLU A 103 8.09 -11.00 6.24
N ARG A 104 6.98 -11.10 5.51
CA ARG A 104 7.00 -11.58 4.13
C ARG A 104 7.28 -10.41 3.21
N ILE A 105 8.47 -10.43 2.59
CA ILE A 105 8.89 -9.41 1.63
C ILE A 105 8.45 -9.84 0.23
N PRO A 106 7.61 -9.05 -0.47
CA PRO A 106 7.19 -9.37 -1.82
C PRO A 106 8.37 -9.33 -2.80
N SER A 107 8.39 -10.26 -3.75
CA SER A 107 9.42 -10.35 -4.77
C SER A 107 9.01 -9.67 -6.06
N GLY A 108 9.95 -9.04 -6.75
CA GLY A 108 9.76 -8.47 -8.09
C GLY A 108 9.02 -7.14 -8.10
N LEU A 109 8.98 -6.43 -6.97
CA LEU A 109 8.50 -5.06 -6.94
C LEU A 109 9.50 -4.11 -7.63
N PRO A 110 9.03 -2.94 -8.10
CA PRO A 110 9.84 -1.80 -8.45
C PRO A 110 10.92 -1.49 -7.41
N PHE A 111 12.09 -1.03 -7.86
CA PHE A 111 13.20 -0.72 -6.96
C PHE A 111 12.83 0.35 -5.92
N ASP A 112 12.08 1.37 -6.34
CA ASP A 112 11.56 2.48 -5.54
C ASP A 112 10.40 2.10 -4.61
N ALA A 113 9.87 0.88 -4.72
CA ALA A 113 8.93 0.33 -3.74
C ALA A 113 9.61 -0.11 -2.44
N TYR A 114 10.92 -0.39 -2.49
CA TYR A 114 11.71 -0.83 -1.34
C TYR A 114 12.33 0.37 -0.61
N ASP A 115 12.33 0.32 0.73
CA ASP A 115 12.99 1.33 1.55
C ASP A 115 14.50 1.31 1.35
N ARG A 116 15.12 2.48 1.41
CA ARG A 116 16.56 2.63 1.19
C ARG A 116 17.37 1.88 2.25
N ASP A 117 16.97 1.98 3.51
CA ASP A 117 17.70 1.33 4.61
C ASP A 117 17.59 -0.19 4.48
N PHE A 118 16.44 -0.70 4.02
CA PHE A 118 16.25 -2.11 3.71
C PHE A 118 17.20 -2.58 2.60
N ILE A 119 17.30 -1.82 1.49
CA ILE A 119 18.19 -2.15 0.38
C ILE A 119 19.67 -2.12 0.80
N GLU A 120 20.07 -1.13 1.61
CA GLU A 120 21.46 -0.98 2.07
C GLU A 120 21.86 -2.07 3.09
N LYS A 121 20.92 -2.56 3.90
CA LYS A 121 21.16 -3.63 4.89
C LYS A 121 21.12 -5.04 4.28
N THR A 122 20.42 -5.24 3.16
CA THR A 122 20.28 -6.56 2.52
C THR A 122 21.41 -6.84 1.54
N SER A 123 21.82 -8.10 1.48
CA SER A 123 22.91 -8.56 0.62
C SER A 123 22.50 -8.63 -0.85
N THR A 124 23.49 -8.62 -1.75
CA THR A 124 23.24 -8.81 -3.19
C THR A 124 22.57 -10.15 -3.52
N LEU A 125 22.75 -11.19 -2.69
CA LEU A 125 22.06 -12.47 -2.88
C LEU A 125 20.57 -12.34 -2.58
N GLU A 126 20.21 -11.65 -1.50
CA GLU A 126 18.82 -11.35 -1.15
C GLU A 126 18.15 -10.47 -2.21
N HIS A 127 18.86 -9.46 -2.73
CA HIS A 127 18.35 -8.64 -3.84
C HIS A 127 18.02 -9.49 -5.07
N ARG A 128 18.89 -10.45 -5.41
CA ARG A 128 18.65 -11.37 -6.54
C ARG A 128 17.47 -12.30 -6.28
N GLN A 129 17.36 -12.86 -5.08
CA GLN A 129 16.24 -13.72 -4.68
C GLN A 129 14.91 -12.97 -4.73
N LEU A 130 14.88 -11.74 -4.23
CA LEU A 130 13.72 -10.85 -4.28
C LEU A 130 13.51 -10.23 -5.66
N ARG A 131 14.40 -10.50 -6.64
CA ARG A 131 14.35 -9.96 -8.00
C ARG A 131 14.28 -8.43 -8.03
N ILE A 132 14.97 -7.78 -7.09
CA ILE A 132 15.07 -6.34 -7.01
C ILE A 132 16.00 -5.88 -8.14
N VAL A 133 15.44 -5.19 -9.13
CA VAL A 133 16.21 -4.70 -10.27
C VAL A 133 16.07 -3.20 -10.38
N LYS A 134 17.21 -2.49 -10.31
CA LYS A 134 17.28 -1.07 -10.66
C LYS A 134 17.21 -0.95 -12.18
N LYS A 135 16.00 -0.96 -12.74
CA LYS A 135 15.73 -0.63 -14.14
C LYS A 135 15.26 0.81 -14.26
N ASN A 136 15.51 1.44 -15.41
CA ASN A 136 14.73 2.60 -15.82
C ASN A 136 13.28 2.13 -15.95
N GLN A 137 12.42 2.64 -15.08
CA GLN A 137 11.00 2.42 -15.15
C GLN A 137 10.40 3.57 -15.95
N ASP A 138 9.47 3.26 -16.85
CA ASP A 138 8.78 4.27 -17.66
C ASP A 138 7.79 5.12 -16.82
N PHE A 139 7.44 4.62 -15.62
CA PHE A 139 6.56 5.27 -14.66
C PHE A 139 7.02 4.96 -13.24
N THR A 140 7.45 5.99 -12.53
CA THR A 140 7.99 5.89 -11.15
C THR A 140 6.88 5.99 -10.11
N LEU A 141 7.16 5.53 -8.91
CA LEU A 141 6.21 5.65 -7.80
C LEU A 141 5.98 7.11 -7.35
N ASP A 142 6.98 7.98 -7.52
CA ASP A 142 6.81 9.41 -7.26
C ASP A 142 5.81 10.04 -8.24
N GLU A 143 5.93 9.76 -9.54
CA GLU A 143 4.97 10.22 -10.56
C GLU A 143 3.56 9.69 -10.28
N ALA A 144 3.44 8.43 -9.84
CA ALA A 144 2.18 7.85 -9.42
C ALA A 144 1.58 8.59 -8.21
N LEU A 145 2.41 8.92 -7.21
CA LEU A 145 1.98 9.65 -6.03
C LEU A 145 1.51 11.06 -6.37
N GLU A 146 2.22 11.77 -7.24
CA GLU A 146 1.83 13.10 -7.71
C GLU A 146 0.50 13.06 -8.46
N HIS A 147 0.32 12.10 -9.37
CA HIS A 147 -0.95 11.90 -10.07
C HIS A 147 -2.08 11.60 -9.07
N LEU A 148 -1.84 10.74 -8.07
CA LEU A 148 -2.82 10.43 -7.03
C LEU A 148 -3.22 11.66 -6.20
N LYS A 149 -2.25 12.49 -5.81
CA LYS A 149 -2.53 13.75 -5.10
C LYS A 149 -3.38 14.70 -5.96
N LEU A 150 -3.12 14.77 -7.26
CA LEU A 150 -3.88 15.60 -8.18
C LEU A 150 -5.33 15.13 -8.33
N VAL A 151 -5.55 13.82 -8.49
CA VAL A 151 -6.92 13.28 -8.65
C VAL A 151 -7.71 13.20 -7.34
N THR A 152 -7.03 13.08 -6.17
CA THR A 152 -7.70 13.05 -4.86
C THR A 152 -7.89 14.43 -4.22
N GLY A 153 -7.14 15.44 -4.67
CA GLY A 153 -7.25 16.82 -4.21
C GLY A 153 -6.99 17.01 -2.71
N SER A 154 -7.51 18.11 -2.14
CA SER A 154 -7.27 18.51 -0.74
C SER A 154 -7.76 17.49 0.32
N SER A 155 -8.58 16.51 -0.09
CA SER A 155 -9.00 15.41 0.80
C SER A 155 -7.83 14.53 1.24
N PHE A 156 -6.70 14.57 0.53
CA PHE A 156 -5.51 13.82 0.90
C PHE A 156 -5.02 14.13 2.34
N GLY A 157 -5.19 15.36 2.82
CA GLY A 157 -4.81 15.75 4.19
C GLY A 157 -5.87 15.47 5.27
N LEU A 158 -7.11 15.15 4.88
CA LEU A 158 -8.23 14.92 5.82
C LEU A 158 -8.33 13.48 6.32
N TYR A 159 -7.63 12.56 5.65
CA TYR A 159 -7.65 11.11 5.92
C TYR A 159 -6.24 10.53 6.15
N MET A 160 -5.23 11.39 6.25
CA MET A 160 -3.88 11.04 6.72
C MET A 160 -3.76 11.34 8.22
#